data_AF-A0A0P7BXH6-F1
#
_entry.id   AF-A0A0P7BXH6-F1
#
_cell.length_a   1.000
_cell.length_b   1.000
_cell.length_c   1.000
_cell.angle_alpha   90.00
_cell.angle_beta   90.00
_cell.angle_gamma   90.00
#
_symmetry.space_group_name_H-M   'P 1'
#
loop_
_entity.id
_entity.type
_entity.pdbx_description
1 polymer ?
#
loop_
_entity_poly.entity_id
_entity_poly.type
_entity_poly.pdbx_seq_one_letter_code
_entity_poly.pdbx_strand_id
1 'polypeptide(L)'
;MILEKALASFRERGYDQTTMRGIAQAAGVSLGNAYYYFGSKEQLVQELYAVIQAGHRQRAAEALQARDLSGRLRGVLHAGIDEMTPYHAFAGSFIRVAISPDSTSSPFSADSAAAREAAIGLFREVVDGPARGPARGPVDGPVEGAAGRLGVPRPPAPPAPPAPPAPPAPPAPPAPPALPELLWLSYLGITLFWVYDGSPGQVRTRRLVDSSARLIGRTVPLARLPVLRSVTDDVHRLLTDLRSPPGFGWSTTARR
;
A
#
# COMPACT_ATOMS: atom_id res chain seq x y z
N MET A 1 -26.45 -9.86 1.67
CA MET A 1 -27.28 -10.85 0.95
C MET A 1 -26.75 -11.16 -0.46
N ILE A 2 -26.92 -10.33 -1.51
CA ILE A 2 -26.41 -10.69 -2.86
C ILE A 2 -24.89 -10.54 -2.97
N LEU A 3 -24.33 -9.37 -2.64
CA LEU A 3 -22.88 -9.11 -2.69
C LEU A 3 -22.11 -10.14 -1.85
N GLU A 4 -22.51 -10.33 -0.60
CA GLU A 4 -21.93 -11.33 0.30
C GLU A 4 -21.89 -12.75 -0.31
N LYS A 5 -22.98 -13.19 -0.95
CA LYS A 5 -23.02 -14.50 -1.63
C LYS A 5 -22.15 -14.52 -2.89
N ALA A 6 -22.04 -13.41 -3.61
CA ALA A 6 -21.11 -13.28 -4.72
C ALA A 6 -19.65 -13.39 -4.26
N LEU A 7 -19.27 -12.67 -3.20
CA LEU A 7 -17.92 -12.72 -2.62
C LEU A 7 -17.61 -14.12 -2.07
N ALA A 8 -18.58 -14.77 -1.41
CA ALA A 8 -18.44 -16.16 -0.98
C ALA A 8 -18.26 -17.11 -2.18
N SER A 9 -19.05 -16.95 -3.24
CA SER A 9 -18.91 -17.75 -4.47
C SER A 9 -17.54 -17.55 -5.12
N PHE A 10 -17.02 -16.32 -5.18
CA PHE A 10 -15.67 -16.07 -5.70
C PHE A 10 -14.60 -16.77 -4.86
N ARG A 11 -14.71 -16.71 -3.52
CA ARG A 11 -13.77 -17.41 -2.61
C ARG A 11 -13.81 -18.92 -2.77
N GLU A 12 -14.99 -19.51 -2.90
CA GLU A 12 -15.18 -20.97 -2.91
C GLU A 12 -14.94 -21.60 -4.28
N ARG A 13 -15.38 -20.95 -5.36
CA ARG A 13 -15.45 -21.55 -6.71
C ARG A 13 -14.53 -20.88 -7.73
N GLY A 14 -13.94 -19.74 -7.40
CA GLY A 14 -13.13 -18.96 -8.33
C GLY A 14 -13.97 -18.03 -9.22
N TYR A 15 -13.29 -17.21 -10.03
CA TYR A 15 -13.95 -16.27 -10.93
C TYR A 15 -14.74 -17.04 -11.96
N ASP A 16 -14.07 -17.85 -12.79
CA ASP A 16 -14.64 -18.47 -14.00
C ASP A 16 -15.92 -19.27 -13.72
N GLN A 17 -15.95 -20.04 -12.62
CA GLN A 17 -17.10 -20.88 -12.26
C GLN A 17 -18.26 -20.10 -11.60
N THR A 18 -18.01 -18.87 -11.16
CA THR A 18 -19.06 -18.02 -10.58
C THR A 18 -19.91 -17.40 -11.70
N THR A 19 -21.24 -17.57 -11.60
CA THR A 19 -22.20 -17.03 -12.58
C THR A 19 -23.27 -16.19 -11.88
N MET A 20 -23.84 -15.21 -12.58
CA MET A 20 -24.94 -14.38 -12.05
C MET A 20 -26.15 -15.22 -11.62
N ARG A 21 -26.47 -16.29 -12.36
CA ARG A 21 -27.51 -17.25 -12.02
C ARG A 21 -27.21 -18.00 -10.72
N GLY A 22 -25.98 -18.49 -10.57
CA GLY A 22 -25.54 -19.16 -9.35
C GLY A 22 -25.59 -18.25 -8.13
N ILE A 23 -25.20 -16.98 -8.29
CA ILE A 23 -25.28 -15.97 -7.23
C ILE A 23 -26.74 -15.70 -6.84
N ALA A 24 -27.62 -15.49 -7.83
CA ALA A 24 -29.05 -15.25 -7.57
C ALA A 24 -29.69 -16.40 -6.79
N GLN A 25 -29.40 -17.64 -7.20
CA GLN A 25 -29.85 -18.84 -6.50
C GLN A 25 -29.32 -18.90 -5.06
N ALA A 26 -28.03 -18.65 -4.85
CA ALA A 26 -27.41 -18.67 -3.51
C ALA A 26 -27.92 -17.55 -2.60
N ALA A 27 -28.36 -16.43 -3.18
CA ALA A 27 -28.95 -15.30 -2.46
C ALA A 27 -30.48 -15.40 -2.29
N GLY A 28 -31.12 -16.43 -2.85
CA GLY A 28 -32.57 -16.60 -2.76
C GLY A 28 -33.38 -15.53 -3.52
N VAL A 29 -32.81 -14.95 -4.58
CA VAL A 29 -33.47 -13.91 -5.39
C VAL A 29 -33.64 -14.37 -6.84
N SER A 30 -34.55 -13.72 -7.58
CA SER A 30 -34.66 -13.95 -9.02
C SER A 30 -33.42 -13.43 -9.76
N LEU A 31 -33.13 -14.02 -10.92
CA LEU A 31 -32.03 -13.57 -11.78
C LEU A 31 -32.20 -12.11 -12.22
N GLY A 32 -33.44 -11.70 -12.53
CA GLY A 32 -33.75 -10.31 -12.88
C GLY A 32 -33.47 -9.34 -11.73
N ASN A 33 -33.80 -9.72 -10.49
CA ASN A 33 -33.48 -8.91 -9.31
C ASN A 33 -31.96 -8.83 -9.09
N ALA A 34 -31.21 -9.92 -9.32
CA ALA A 34 -29.75 -9.89 -9.24
C ALA A 34 -29.13 -8.92 -10.26
N TYR A 35 -29.61 -8.94 -11.51
CA TYR A 35 -29.15 -8.01 -12.55
C TYR A 35 -29.56 -6.56 -12.31
N TYR A 36 -30.69 -6.34 -11.63
CA TYR A 36 -31.12 -5.00 -11.21
C TYR A 36 -30.11 -4.35 -10.26
N TYR A 37 -29.53 -5.12 -9.32
CA TYR A 37 -28.49 -4.63 -8.41
C TYR A 37 -27.09 -4.63 -9.02
N PHE A 38 -26.74 -5.68 -9.77
CA PHE A 38 -25.43 -5.85 -10.37
C PHE A 38 -25.58 -6.24 -11.84
N GLY A 39 -25.40 -5.27 -12.73
CA GLY A 39 -25.59 -5.42 -14.17
C GLY A 39 -24.64 -6.44 -14.80
N SER A 40 -23.51 -6.74 -14.16
CA SER A 40 -22.54 -7.72 -14.65
C SER A 40 -21.72 -8.37 -13.53
N LYS A 41 -20.99 -9.44 -13.90
CA LYS A 41 -20.02 -10.10 -13.03
C LYS A 41 -18.82 -9.22 -12.75
N GLU A 42 -18.44 -8.39 -13.71
CA GLU A 42 -17.38 -7.40 -13.60
C GLU A 42 -17.75 -6.30 -12.60
N GLN A 43 -19.02 -5.91 -12.51
CA GLN A 43 -19.47 -4.98 -11.46
C GLN A 43 -19.26 -5.56 -10.06
N LEU A 44 -19.46 -6.88 -9.87
CA LEU A 44 -19.17 -7.55 -8.60
C LEU A 44 -17.68 -7.58 -8.26
N VAL A 45 -16.80 -7.56 -9.27
CA VAL A 45 -15.35 -7.39 -9.06
C VAL A 45 -15.03 -6.01 -8.51
N GLN A 46 -15.70 -4.97 -9.02
CA GLN A 46 -15.50 -3.61 -8.51
C GLN A 46 -15.92 -3.48 -7.05
N GLU A 47 -17.03 -4.13 -6.66
CA GLU A 47 -17.43 -4.24 -5.26
C GLU A 47 -16.42 -5.02 -4.41
N LEU A 48 -15.88 -6.13 -4.94
CA LEU A 48 -14.81 -6.87 -4.27
C LEU A 48 -13.58 -5.98 -4.03
N TYR A 49 -13.17 -5.20 -5.01
CA TYR A 49 -12.06 -4.24 -4.85
C TYR A 49 -12.38 -3.21 -3.77
N ALA A 50 -13.58 -2.62 -3.78
CA ALA A 50 -13.98 -1.66 -2.75
C ALA A 50 -13.94 -2.27 -1.34
N VAL A 51 -14.43 -3.51 -1.18
CA VAL A 51 -14.38 -4.26 0.09
C VAL A 51 -12.94 -4.52 0.53
N ILE A 52 -12.08 -5.00 -0.38
CA ILE A 52 -10.66 -5.24 -0.07
C ILE A 52 -9.97 -3.94 0.34
N GLN A 53 -10.19 -2.82 -0.35
CA GLN A 53 -9.53 -1.55 -0.01
C GLN A 53 -10.01 -1.01 1.35
N ALA A 54 -11.30 -1.15 1.66
CA ALA A 54 -11.83 -0.78 2.97
C ALA A 54 -11.22 -1.64 4.10
N GLY A 55 -11.18 -2.96 3.91
CA GLY A 55 -10.56 -3.90 4.86
C GLY A 55 -9.06 -3.66 5.03
N HIS A 56 -8.35 -3.41 3.93
CA HIS A 56 -6.92 -3.08 3.93
C HIS A 56 -6.65 -1.82 4.76
N ARG A 57 -7.41 -0.74 4.52
CA ARG A 57 -7.31 0.50 5.31
C ARG A 57 -7.53 0.25 6.79
N GLN A 58 -8.58 -0.50 7.13
CA GLN A 58 -8.90 -0.80 8.53
C GLN A 58 -7.76 -1.56 9.22
N ARG A 59 -7.20 -2.59 8.57
CA ARG A 59 -6.05 -3.35 9.11
C ARG A 59 -4.77 -2.55 9.18
N ALA A 60 -4.57 -1.64 8.23
CA ALA A 60 -3.39 -0.78 8.14
C ALA A 60 -3.35 0.34 9.21
N ALA A 61 -4.46 0.61 9.89
CA ALA A 61 -4.59 1.76 10.79
C ALA A 61 -3.49 1.84 11.87
N GLU A 62 -3.16 0.71 12.51
CA GLU A 62 -2.08 0.65 13.51
C GLU A 62 -0.70 0.81 12.86
N ALA A 63 -0.47 0.14 11.73
CA ALA A 63 0.79 0.20 11.00
C ALA A 63 1.15 1.62 10.57
N LEU A 64 0.16 2.43 10.18
CA LEU A 64 0.34 3.85 9.82
C LEU A 64 0.91 4.69 10.97
N GLN A 65 0.79 4.24 12.22
CA GLN A 65 1.35 4.93 13.40
C GLN A 65 2.83 4.61 13.66
N ALA A 66 3.44 3.71 12.86
CA ALA A 66 4.85 3.37 13.03
C ALA A 66 5.76 4.60 12.83
N ARG A 67 6.88 4.62 13.57
CA ARG A 67 7.74 5.81 13.71
C ARG A 67 8.48 6.19 12.42
N ASP A 68 8.82 5.20 11.62
CA ASP A 68 9.61 5.37 10.41
C ASP A 68 8.85 4.86 9.17
N LEU A 69 9.32 5.28 8.00
CA LEU A 69 8.71 4.93 6.72
C LEU A 69 8.74 3.41 6.45
N SER A 70 9.83 2.74 6.81
CA SER A 70 9.98 1.30 6.58
C SER A 70 8.96 0.52 7.41
N GLY A 71 8.74 0.90 8.67
CA GLY A 71 7.77 0.30 9.56
C GLY A 71 6.35 0.48 9.06
N ARG A 72 5.99 1.70 8.65
CA ARG A 72 4.67 2.00 8.08
C ARG A 72 4.42 1.20 6.81
N LEU A 73 5.34 1.29 5.85
CA LEU A 73 5.21 0.58 4.57
C LEU A 73 5.12 -0.94 4.77
N ARG A 74 5.98 -1.51 5.61
CA ARG A 74 5.97 -2.95 5.91
C ARG A 74 4.61 -3.39 6.46
N GLY A 75 4.09 -2.68 7.46
CA GLY A 75 2.82 -3.02 8.08
C GLY A 75 1.64 -2.83 7.14
N VAL A 76 1.62 -1.75 6.34
CA VAL A 76 0.59 -1.53 5.31
C VAL A 76 0.62 -2.63 4.24
N LEU A 77 1.79 -3.03 3.75
CA LEU A 77 1.90 -4.11 2.76
C LEU A 77 1.42 -5.46 3.33
N HIS A 78 1.81 -5.82 4.56
CA HIS A 78 1.31 -7.04 5.21
C HIS A 78 -0.20 -7.00 5.42
N ALA A 79 -0.75 -5.87 5.86
CA ALA A 79 -2.19 -5.70 6.04
C ALA A 79 -2.98 -5.95 4.74
N GLY A 80 -2.43 -5.54 3.60
CA GLY A 80 -3.02 -5.81 2.28
C GLY A 80 -2.99 -7.29 1.92
N ILE A 81 -1.84 -7.95 2.10
CA ILE A 81 -1.70 -9.40 1.88
C ILE A 81 -2.63 -10.20 2.79
N ASP A 82 -2.76 -9.81 4.05
CA ASP A 82 -3.65 -10.48 5.01
C ASP A 82 -5.12 -10.32 4.63
N GLU A 83 -5.54 -9.13 4.17
CA GLU A 83 -6.90 -8.90 3.68
C GLU A 83 -7.21 -9.73 2.43
N MET A 84 -6.24 -9.89 1.52
CA MET A 84 -6.42 -10.66 0.29
C MET A 84 -6.28 -12.18 0.49
N THR A 85 -5.69 -12.64 1.60
CA THR A 85 -5.44 -14.07 1.89
C THR A 85 -6.65 -14.99 1.66
N PRO A 86 -7.89 -14.65 2.09
CA PRO A 86 -9.07 -15.47 1.84
C PRO A 86 -9.42 -15.68 0.35
N TYR A 87 -8.85 -14.84 -0.54
CA TYR A 87 -9.08 -14.85 -1.98
C TYR A 87 -7.90 -15.47 -2.76
N HIS A 88 -6.85 -15.99 -2.09
CA HIS A 88 -5.66 -16.54 -2.75
C HIS A 88 -5.99 -17.65 -3.76
N ALA A 89 -6.84 -18.61 -3.37
CA ALA A 89 -7.26 -19.71 -4.23
C ALA A 89 -7.98 -19.23 -5.51
N PHE A 90 -8.68 -18.10 -5.44
CA PHE A 90 -9.37 -17.46 -6.55
C PHE A 90 -8.40 -16.68 -7.45
N ALA A 91 -7.42 -16.00 -6.85
CA ALA A 91 -6.65 -14.95 -7.51
C ALA A 91 -5.86 -15.48 -8.72
N GLY A 92 -5.40 -16.73 -8.69
CA GLY A 92 -4.71 -17.37 -9.83
C GLY A 92 -5.58 -17.52 -11.08
N SER A 93 -6.89 -17.80 -10.94
CA SER A 93 -7.82 -17.87 -12.09
C SER A 93 -8.17 -16.48 -12.64
N PHE A 94 -8.27 -15.52 -11.72
CA PHE A 94 -8.69 -14.16 -12.03
C PHE A 94 -7.56 -13.31 -12.62
N ILE A 95 -6.29 -13.63 -12.34
CA ILE A 95 -5.16 -12.79 -12.74
C ILE A 95 -5.11 -12.51 -14.24
N ARG A 96 -5.47 -13.49 -15.08
CA ARG A 96 -5.52 -13.32 -16.55
C ARG A 96 -6.53 -12.23 -16.96
N VAL A 97 -7.68 -12.19 -16.27
CA VAL A 97 -8.71 -11.16 -16.48
C VAL A 97 -8.23 -9.82 -15.95
N ALA A 98 -7.56 -9.80 -14.79
CA ALA A 98 -7.08 -8.58 -14.14
C ALA A 98 -5.92 -7.90 -14.89
N ILE A 99 -5.06 -8.64 -15.60
CA ILE A 99 -3.91 -8.07 -16.33
C ILE A 99 -4.20 -7.78 -17.81
N SER A 100 -5.39 -8.13 -18.30
CA SER A 100 -5.78 -7.83 -19.66
C SER A 100 -6.03 -6.32 -19.84
N PRO A 101 -5.41 -5.65 -20.84
CA PRO A 101 -5.53 -4.20 -21.02
C PRO A 101 -6.97 -3.71 -21.22
N ASP A 102 -7.78 -4.49 -21.94
CA ASP A 102 -9.16 -4.13 -22.29
C ASP A 102 -10.19 -4.55 -21.23
N SER A 103 -9.74 -5.12 -20.12
CA SER A 103 -10.62 -5.62 -19.06
C SER A 103 -11.09 -4.48 -18.17
N THR A 104 -12.40 -4.33 -18.02
CA THR A 104 -13.00 -3.43 -17.02
C THR A 104 -12.62 -3.84 -15.59
N SER A 105 -12.26 -5.11 -15.37
CA SER A 105 -11.78 -5.63 -14.09
C SER A 105 -10.28 -5.38 -13.85
N SER A 106 -9.55 -4.81 -14.82
CA SER A 106 -8.15 -4.45 -14.64
C SER A 106 -7.99 -3.38 -13.55
N PRO A 107 -7.01 -3.49 -12.63
CA PRO A 107 -6.70 -2.41 -11.68
C PRO A 107 -6.36 -1.07 -12.35
N PHE A 108 -5.99 -1.09 -13.63
CA PHE A 108 -5.67 0.08 -14.44
C PHE A 108 -6.86 0.65 -15.22
N SER A 109 -8.01 -0.05 -15.25
CA SER A 109 -9.21 0.39 -15.96
C SER A 109 -9.81 1.67 -15.35
N ALA A 110 -10.69 2.32 -16.11
CA ALA A 110 -11.50 3.43 -15.62
C ALA A 110 -12.48 2.97 -14.53
N ASP A 111 -13.08 1.78 -14.67
CA ASP A 111 -14.02 1.22 -13.69
C ASP A 111 -13.36 1.01 -12.31
N SER A 112 -12.08 0.61 -12.30
CA SER A 112 -11.31 0.39 -11.07
C SER A 112 -10.74 1.68 -10.46
N ALA A 113 -11.09 2.86 -10.97
CA ALA A 113 -10.50 4.12 -10.54
C ALA A 113 -10.70 4.40 -9.04
N ALA A 114 -11.91 4.22 -8.53
CA ALA A 114 -12.21 4.49 -7.12
C ALA A 114 -11.37 3.60 -6.18
N ALA A 115 -11.26 2.31 -6.47
CA ALA A 115 -10.46 1.39 -5.68
C ALA A 115 -8.96 1.72 -5.76
N ARG A 116 -8.46 2.05 -6.96
CA ARG A 116 -7.08 2.48 -7.17
C ARG A 116 -6.76 3.77 -6.41
N GLU A 117 -7.65 4.76 -6.46
CA GLU A 117 -7.49 6.02 -5.73
C GLU A 117 -7.46 5.81 -4.22
N ALA A 118 -8.32 4.93 -3.69
CA ALA A 118 -8.30 4.53 -2.28
C ALA A 118 -6.95 3.89 -1.89
N ALA A 119 -6.44 2.98 -2.72
CA ALA A 119 -5.16 2.32 -2.48
C ALA A 119 -3.98 3.33 -2.52
N ILE A 120 -3.93 4.18 -3.54
CA ILE A 120 -2.90 5.23 -3.67
C ILE A 120 -3.00 6.21 -2.49
N GLY A 121 -4.22 6.56 -2.06
CA GLY A 121 -4.47 7.38 -0.86
C GLY A 121 -3.85 6.78 0.40
N LEU A 122 -3.98 5.47 0.60
CA LEU A 122 -3.36 4.78 1.73
C LEU A 122 -1.82 4.84 1.65
N PHE A 123 -1.22 4.68 0.47
CA PHE A 123 0.24 4.84 0.31
C PHE A 123 0.71 6.29 0.46
N ARG A 124 -0.14 7.27 0.15
CA ARG A 124 0.14 8.69 0.44
C ARG A 124 0.26 8.92 1.94
N GLU A 125 -0.63 8.34 2.75
CA GLU A 125 -0.53 8.38 4.21
C GLU A 125 0.74 7.70 4.75
N VAL A 126 1.18 6.60 4.13
CA VAL A 126 2.47 5.96 4.45
C VAL A 126 3.63 6.92 4.25
N VAL A 127 3.60 7.74 3.20
CA VAL A 127 4.66 8.68 2.85
C VAL A 127 4.61 9.95 3.73
N ASP A 128 3.42 10.46 3.98
CA ASP A 128 3.19 11.77 4.63
C ASP A 128 3.18 11.69 6.16
N GLY A 129 2.95 10.52 6.74
CA GLY A 129 2.92 10.39 8.20
C GLY A 129 4.25 10.81 8.88
N PRO A 130 4.18 11.16 10.17
CA PRO A 130 5.26 11.85 10.86
C PRO A 130 6.52 11.00 10.98
N ALA A 131 7.66 11.54 10.57
CA ALA A 131 8.95 10.97 10.94
C ALA A 131 9.19 11.25 12.43
N ARG A 132 9.07 10.24 13.28
CA ARG A 132 9.52 10.36 14.68
C ARG A 132 11.00 10.00 14.71
N GLY A 133 11.83 10.94 15.19
CA GLY A 133 13.30 10.79 15.24
C GLY A 133 13.76 9.51 15.95
N PRO A 134 15.04 9.12 15.77
CA PRO A 134 15.55 7.87 16.32
C PRO A 134 15.39 7.83 17.84
N ALA A 135 15.02 6.67 18.38
CA ALA A 135 15.06 6.44 19.82
C ALA A 135 16.51 6.62 20.28
N ARG A 136 16.78 7.64 21.10
CA ARG A 136 18.00 7.66 21.90
C ARG A 136 17.90 6.47 22.87
N GLY A 137 18.54 5.35 22.53
CA GLY A 137 18.89 4.35 23.53
C GLY A 137 19.86 4.95 24.55
N PRO A 138 19.99 4.37 25.75
CA PRO A 138 21.00 4.80 26.70
C PRO A 138 22.38 4.69 26.04
N VAL A 139 23.11 5.79 26.01
CA VAL A 139 24.49 5.81 25.52
C VAL A 139 25.36 5.29 26.65
N ASP A 140 25.78 4.03 26.58
CA ASP A 140 26.87 3.54 27.40
C ASP A 140 28.14 4.32 27.02
N GLY A 141 28.55 5.23 27.91
CA GLY A 141 29.74 6.06 27.72
C GLY A 141 31.04 5.23 27.80
N PRO A 142 32.14 5.71 27.22
CA PRO A 142 33.41 5.00 27.25
C PRO A 142 34.02 5.02 28.65
N VAL A 143 34.57 3.89 29.07
CA VAL A 143 35.34 3.74 30.31
C VAL A 143 36.78 4.16 30.00
N GLU A 144 37.22 5.33 30.49
CA GLU A 144 38.61 5.77 30.38
C GLU A 144 39.24 6.01 31.77
N GLY A 145 40.18 5.12 32.10
CA GLY A 145 41.55 5.46 32.51
C GLY A 145 41.78 6.34 33.74
N ALA A 146 42.25 5.71 34.82
CA ALA A 146 42.84 6.35 35.99
C ALA A 146 44.14 7.12 35.66
N ALA A 147 44.28 8.36 36.19
CA ALA A 147 45.44 8.80 36.98
C ALA A 147 45.38 10.31 37.35
N GLY A 148 45.48 10.60 38.65
CA GLY A 148 46.20 11.78 39.16
C GLY A 148 45.40 13.03 39.51
N ARG A 149 45.11 13.22 40.81
CA ARG A 149 45.63 14.30 41.68
C ARG A 149 44.72 14.50 42.90
N LEU A 150 45.34 14.56 44.08
CA LEU A 150 44.73 14.92 45.36
C LEU A 150 43.99 16.27 45.24
N GLY A 151 42.68 16.26 45.50
CA GLY A 151 41.83 17.44 45.55
C GLY A 151 40.56 17.14 46.33
N VAL A 152 40.30 17.93 47.37
CA VAL A 152 39.08 17.89 48.20
C VAL A 152 37.83 17.83 47.31
N PRO A 153 36.84 16.94 47.57
CA PRO A 153 35.66 16.82 46.73
C PRO A 153 34.84 18.13 46.76
N ARG A 154 34.74 18.79 45.61
CA ARG A 154 33.80 19.90 45.40
C ARG A 154 32.37 19.34 45.51
N PRO A 155 31.46 19.97 46.27
CA PRO A 155 30.08 19.51 46.36
C PRO A 155 29.45 19.45 44.95
N PRO A 156 28.58 18.46 44.68
CA PRO A 156 27.97 18.29 43.37
C PRO A 156 27.23 19.57 42.98
N ALA A 157 27.47 20.04 41.76
CA ALA A 157 26.72 21.16 41.20
C ALA A 157 25.22 20.78 41.19
N PRO A 158 24.30 21.72 41.50
CA PRO A 158 22.87 21.47 41.36
C PRO A 158 22.57 21.00 39.93
N PRO A 159 21.61 20.07 39.75
CA PRO A 159 21.25 19.59 38.43
C PRO A 159 20.87 20.77 37.54
N ALA A 160 21.46 20.83 36.34
CA ALA A 160 21.11 21.83 35.36
C ALA A 160 19.60 21.79 35.10
N PRO A 161 18.92 22.94 34.94
CA PRO A 161 17.51 22.95 34.58
C PRO A 161 17.30 22.14 33.30
N PRO A 162 16.18 21.41 33.17
CA PRO A 162 15.90 20.62 31.97
C PRO A 162 15.99 21.54 30.75
N ALA A 163 16.77 21.11 29.75
CA ALA A 163 16.87 21.83 28.49
C ALA A 163 15.46 22.07 27.93
N PRO A 164 15.16 23.28 27.40
CA PRO A 164 13.88 23.54 26.78
C PRO A 164 13.61 22.48 25.70
N PRO A 165 12.36 22.02 25.50
CA PRO A 165 12.03 21.07 24.46
C PRO A 165 12.57 21.58 23.13
N ALA A 166 13.30 20.73 22.41
CA ALA A 166 13.79 21.07 21.09
C ALA A 166 12.61 21.57 20.23
N PRO A 167 12.78 22.65 19.45
CA PRO A 167 11.72 23.12 18.57
C PRO A 167 11.28 21.94 17.68
N PRO A 168 9.97 21.81 17.39
CA PRO A 168 9.49 20.77 16.51
C PRO A 168 10.29 20.84 15.21
N ALA A 169 10.84 19.70 14.77
CA ALA A 169 11.56 19.63 13.52
C ALA A 169 10.68 20.23 12.42
N PRO A 170 11.24 21.06 11.51
CA PRO A 170 10.46 21.62 10.42
C PRO A 170 9.76 20.48 9.67
N PRO A 171 8.50 20.67 9.23
CA PRO A 171 7.79 19.65 8.49
C PRO A 171 8.67 19.22 7.30
N ALA A 172 8.85 17.91 7.14
CA ALA A 172 9.64 17.39 6.03
C ALA A 172 9.05 17.93 4.72
N PRO A 173 9.89 18.31 3.73
CA PRO A 173 9.37 18.73 2.43
C PRO A 173 8.50 17.62 1.83
N PRO A 174 7.45 17.99 1.07
CA PRO A 174 6.53 17.02 0.48
C PRO A 174 7.29 16.04 -0.41
N ALA A 175 6.89 14.77 -0.37
CA ALA A 175 7.45 13.75 -1.25
C ALA A 175 7.16 14.08 -2.72
N PRO A 176 7.97 13.58 -3.67
CA PRO A 176 7.66 13.75 -5.09
C PRO A 176 6.26 13.19 -5.37
N PRO A 177 5.44 13.90 -6.17
CA PRO A 177 4.01 13.61 -6.31
C PRO A 177 3.73 12.19 -6.80
N ALA A 178 4.67 11.56 -7.50
CA ALA A 178 4.57 10.21 -8.06
C ALA A 178 4.85 9.07 -7.07
N LEU A 179 5.40 9.35 -5.88
CA LEU A 179 5.85 8.30 -4.97
C LEU A 179 4.70 7.39 -4.49
N PRO A 180 3.52 7.91 -4.08
CA PRO A 180 2.39 7.06 -3.72
C PRO A 180 1.96 6.12 -4.85
N GLU A 181 1.94 6.59 -6.10
CA GLU A 181 1.66 5.75 -7.27
C GLU A 181 2.72 4.66 -7.45
N LEU A 182 4.00 4.98 -7.27
CA LEU A 182 5.09 4.00 -7.36
C LEU A 182 4.99 2.93 -6.27
N LEU A 183 4.64 3.31 -5.05
CA LEU A 183 4.41 2.36 -3.97
C LEU A 183 3.21 1.46 -4.27
N TRP A 184 2.12 2.02 -4.81
CA TRP A 184 0.97 1.25 -5.27
C TRP A 184 1.34 0.26 -6.39
N LEU A 185 2.16 0.67 -7.36
CA LEU A 185 2.66 -0.24 -8.40
C LEU A 185 3.55 -1.34 -7.83
N SER A 186 4.41 -1.01 -6.87
CA SER A 186 5.20 -2.03 -6.16
C SER A 186 4.30 -3.02 -5.41
N TYR A 187 3.20 -2.54 -4.83
CA TYR A 187 2.19 -3.37 -4.17
C TYR A 187 1.45 -4.27 -5.16
N LEU A 188 1.14 -3.78 -6.37
CA LEU A 188 0.61 -4.63 -7.44
C LEU A 188 1.62 -5.72 -7.85
N GLY A 189 2.91 -5.38 -7.96
CA GLY A 189 3.96 -6.37 -8.25
C GLY A 189 4.09 -7.43 -7.16
N ILE A 190 4.00 -7.03 -5.88
CA ILE A 190 3.97 -7.95 -4.74
C ILE A 190 2.70 -8.80 -4.76
N THR A 191 1.54 -8.22 -5.07
CA THR A 191 0.28 -8.95 -5.19
C THR A 191 0.36 -9.97 -6.32
N LEU A 192 0.94 -9.61 -7.47
CA LEU A 192 1.17 -10.54 -8.57
C LEU A 192 2.07 -11.69 -8.14
N PHE A 193 3.16 -11.43 -7.41
CA PHE A 193 4.00 -12.49 -6.86
C PHE A 193 3.21 -13.37 -5.87
N TRP A 194 2.42 -12.76 -4.99
CA TRP A 194 1.55 -13.42 -4.01
C TRP A 194 0.57 -14.38 -4.66
N VAL A 195 -0.04 -14.01 -5.81
CA VAL A 195 -0.96 -14.89 -6.55
C VAL A 195 -0.33 -16.25 -6.91
N TYR A 196 0.98 -16.28 -7.17
CA TYR A 196 1.71 -17.49 -7.54
C TYR A 196 2.48 -18.12 -6.37
N ASP A 197 2.40 -17.56 -5.17
CA ASP A 197 3.14 -18.05 -4.01
C ASP A 197 2.43 -19.24 -3.34
N GLY A 198 2.73 -20.44 -3.84
CA GLY A 198 2.24 -21.69 -3.23
C GLY A 198 2.90 -22.08 -1.90
N SER A 199 3.77 -21.26 -1.32
CA SER A 199 4.40 -21.60 -0.03
C SER A 199 3.39 -21.56 1.13
N PRO A 200 3.55 -22.41 2.17
CA PRO A 200 2.63 -22.41 3.31
C PRO A 200 2.52 -21.01 3.95
N GLY A 201 1.31 -20.47 4.05
CA GLY A 201 1.06 -19.12 4.57
C GLY A 201 1.69 -17.98 3.75
N GLN A 202 2.06 -18.24 2.49
CA GLN A 202 2.68 -17.28 1.57
C GLN A 202 3.96 -16.64 2.16
N VAL A 203 4.80 -17.46 2.82
CA VAL A 203 6.02 -17.01 3.51
C VAL A 203 7.01 -16.34 2.54
N ARG A 204 7.07 -16.74 1.27
CA ARG A 204 7.96 -16.09 0.29
C ARG A 204 7.50 -14.64 0.01
N THR A 205 6.20 -14.44 -0.17
CA THR A 205 5.59 -13.10 -0.33
C THR A 205 5.87 -12.24 0.90
N ARG A 206 5.69 -12.79 2.11
CA ARG A 206 5.93 -12.04 3.35
C ARG A 206 7.38 -11.60 3.49
N ARG A 207 8.34 -12.45 3.09
CA ARG A 207 9.77 -12.08 3.01
C ARG A 207 10.05 -11.01 1.95
N LEU A 208 9.36 -11.06 0.81
CA LEU A 208 9.43 -10.03 -0.22
C LEU A 208 8.94 -8.69 0.33
N VAL A 209 7.79 -8.67 1.00
CA VAL A 209 7.26 -7.48 1.69
C VAL A 209 8.28 -6.88 2.65
N ASP A 210 8.85 -7.70 3.55
CA ASP A 210 9.84 -7.23 4.51
C ASP A 210 11.09 -6.65 3.84
N SER A 211 11.54 -7.27 2.75
CA SER A 211 12.74 -6.84 2.02
C SER A 211 12.48 -5.56 1.22
N SER A 212 11.38 -5.49 0.49
CA SER A 212 10.94 -4.32 -0.27
C SER A 212 10.74 -3.11 0.63
N ALA A 213 10.06 -3.28 1.77
CA ALA A 213 9.83 -2.17 2.71
C ALA A 213 11.13 -1.62 3.30
N ARG A 214 12.09 -2.49 3.63
CA ARG A 214 13.43 -2.08 4.12
C ARG A 214 14.23 -1.34 3.05
N LEU A 215 14.20 -1.83 1.80
CA LEU A 215 14.88 -1.17 0.69
C LEU A 215 14.27 0.21 0.44
N ILE A 216 12.97 0.28 0.19
CA ILE A 216 12.25 1.53 -0.07
C ILE A 216 12.42 2.54 1.07
N GLY A 217 12.31 2.08 2.33
CA GLY A 217 12.50 2.93 3.51
C GLY A 217 13.89 3.55 3.62
N ARG A 218 14.92 2.91 3.06
CA ARG A 218 16.29 3.45 2.99
C ARG A 218 16.50 4.37 1.79
N THR A 219 15.89 4.04 0.64
CA THR A 219 16.11 4.78 -0.61
C THR A 219 15.28 6.05 -0.72
N VAL A 220 14.03 6.06 -0.23
CA VAL A 220 13.14 7.23 -0.35
C VAL A 220 13.70 8.48 0.34
N PRO A 221 14.27 8.42 1.57
CA PRO A 221 14.94 9.57 2.16
C PRO A 221 16.08 10.12 1.29
N LEU A 222 16.80 9.25 0.56
CA LEU A 222 17.88 9.63 -0.35
C LEU A 222 17.35 10.25 -1.65
N ALA A 223 16.22 9.78 -2.16
CA ALA A 223 15.56 10.34 -3.34
C ALA A 223 15.00 11.76 -3.13
N ARG A 224 14.90 12.21 -1.87
CA ARG A 224 14.59 13.61 -1.52
C ARG A 224 15.78 14.55 -1.70
N LEU A 225 16.98 14.03 -2.05
CA LEU A 225 18.13 14.84 -2.46
C LEU A 225 17.96 15.33 -3.91
N PRO A 226 18.31 16.59 -4.23
CA PRO A 226 18.01 17.22 -5.52
C PRO A 226 18.48 16.46 -6.77
N VAL A 227 19.54 15.65 -6.66
CA VAL A 227 20.18 14.91 -7.76
C VAL A 227 19.34 13.74 -8.28
N LEU A 228 18.43 13.17 -7.48
CA LEU A 228 17.64 11.98 -7.84
C LEU A 228 16.22 12.29 -8.35
N ARG A 229 15.83 13.57 -8.43
CA ARG A 229 14.53 13.99 -8.94
C ARG A 229 14.32 13.64 -10.42
N SER A 230 15.37 13.73 -11.24
CA SER A 230 15.32 13.40 -12.67
C SER A 230 14.85 11.97 -12.95
N VAL A 231 15.30 11.00 -12.16
CA VAL A 231 14.90 9.60 -12.30
C VAL A 231 13.42 9.40 -11.94
N THR A 232 12.91 10.13 -10.95
CA THR A 232 11.49 10.06 -10.56
C THR A 232 10.60 10.68 -11.64
N ASP A 233 11.05 11.78 -12.24
CA ASP A 233 10.36 12.43 -13.35
C ASP A 233 10.32 11.53 -14.60
N ASP A 234 11.41 10.80 -14.87
CA ASP A 234 11.48 9.84 -15.97
C ASP A 234 10.55 8.64 -15.76
N VAL A 235 10.47 8.12 -14.53
CA VAL A 235 9.51 7.06 -14.20
C VAL A 235 8.08 7.58 -14.25
N HIS A 236 7.80 8.78 -13.76
CA HIS A 236 6.46 9.38 -13.88
C HIS A 236 6.06 9.59 -15.34
N ARG A 237 6.99 10.06 -16.19
CA ARG A 237 6.77 10.21 -17.63
C ARG A 237 6.44 8.85 -18.27
N LEU A 238 7.23 7.83 -17.94
CA LEU A 238 7.01 6.46 -18.42
C LEU A 238 5.67 5.87 -17.95
N LEU A 239 5.27 6.13 -16.71
CA LEU A 239 3.96 5.72 -16.19
C LEU A 239 2.79 6.48 -16.81
N THR A 240 2.97 7.74 -17.15
CA THR A 240 1.97 8.56 -17.84
C THR A 240 1.78 8.05 -19.28
N ASP A 241 2.88 7.72 -19.95
CA ASP A 241 2.89 7.15 -21.31
C ASP A 241 2.28 5.74 -21.33
N LEU A 242 2.54 4.91 -20.31
CA LEU A 242 1.91 3.58 -20.20
C LEU A 242 0.40 3.64 -19.92
N ARG A 243 -0.09 4.72 -19.30
CA ARG A 243 -1.53 4.98 -19.09
C ARG A 243 -2.20 5.58 -20.33
N SER A 244 -1.42 6.09 -21.29
CA SER A 244 -1.90 6.71 -22.51
C SER A 244 -1.13 6.14 -23.70
N PRO A 245 -1.43 4.91 -24.17
CA PRO A 245 -0.73 4.36 -25.32
C PRO A 245 -0.86 5.33 -26.51
N PRO A 246 0.23 5.58 -27.27
CA PRO A 246 0.18 6.41 -28.46
C PRO A 246 -0.85 5.81 -29.44
N GLY A 247 -1.98 6.50 -29.59
CA GLY A 247 -3.13 6.04 -30.38
C GLY A 247 -4.50 6.18 -29.71
N PHE A 248 -4.58 6.41 -28.39
CA PHE A 248 -5.86 6.59 -27.68
C PHE A 248 -6.19 8.09 -27.54
N GLY A 249 -6.66 8.69 -28.63
CA GLY A 249 -7.05 10.10 -28.67
C GLY A 249 -8.36 10.35 -27.92
N TRP A 250 -8.29 11.04 -26.79
CA TRP A 250 -9.39 11.91 -26.39
C TRP A 250 -9.29 13.16 -27.28
N SER A 251 -10.20 13.30 -28.24
CA SER A 251 -10.45 14.61 -28.85
C SER A 251 -11.29 15.41 -27.86
N THR A 252 -10.64 16.16 -26.96
CA THR A 252 -11.32 17.24 -26.23
C THR A 252 -11.34 18.48 -27.10
N THR A 253 -12.33 18.57 -27.98
CA THR A 253 -12.87 19.87 -28.39
C THR A 253 -14.37 19.76 -28.60
N ALA A 254 -15.13 20.07 -27.54
CA ALA A 254 -16.50 20.51 -27.69
C ALA A 254 -16.51 22.02 -27.99
N ARG A 255 -17.49 22.43 -28.82
CA ARG A 255 -18.03 23.80 -29.00
C ARG A 255 -17.34 24.68 -30.06
N ARG A 256 -17.90 24.74 -31.27
CA ARG A 256 -19.01 25.61 -31.70
C ARG A 256 -19.58 25.11 -33.02
#